data_AF-A0A9P1C1K6-F1
#
_entry.id   AF-A0A9P1C1K6-F1
#
_cell.length_a   1.000
_cell.length_b   1.000
_cell.length_c   1.000
_cell.angle_alpha   90.00
_cell.angle_beta   90.00
_cell.angle_gamma   90.00
#
_symmetry.space_group_name_H-M   'P 1'
#
loop_
_entity.id
_entity.type
_entity.pdbx_description
1 polymer ?
#
loop_
_entity_poly.entity_id
_entity_poly.type
_entity_poly.pdbx_seq_one_letter_code
_entity_poly.pdbx_strand_id
1 'polypeptide(L)'
;MWVWLRLLLAAEVVRILEAFPCEVEISTACPDSPKSELADCLKDPSQHETPTDISSECTDFMALNTACVEEIEQLCDEEFFAENTMPCLVKYRASDEEISDKCQSVMQWALPEPEEEESVTDELGMSEKDRQEKEEWREKRRKGREDAIERMKMKEADAKKEKERRELEKFKEENPEAYADMQAQKKEDERQAAEQKKRERLLKAAWERKRRIEAGEDPDAETGPAQPSRGKKAKAAGSWYSTIAAVIILAVLGGIGYMVVTGTGSKGASASGSGRGRGKKKNK
;
A
#
# COMPACT_ATOMS: atom_id res chain seq x y z
N MET A 1 -33.48 -14.07 0.49
CA MET A 1 -34.04 -12.76 0.10
C MET A 1 -34.82 -12.05 1.20
N TRP A 2 -35.61 -12.73 2.04
CA TRP A 2 -36.43 -12.06 3.08
C TRP A 2 -35.66 -11.51 4.29
N VAL A 3 -34.47 -12.04 4.59
CA VAL A 3 -33.64 -11.57 5.72
C VAL A 3 -32.99 -10.21 5.44
N TRP A 4 -32.63 -9.96 4.18
CA TRP A 4 -32.05 -8.67 3.76
C TRP A 4 -33.10 -7.54 3.75
N LEU A 5 -34.36 -7.86 3.44
CA LEU A 5 -35.45 -6.88 3.45
C LEU A 5 -35.85 -6.44 4.87
N ARG A 6 -35.69 -7.31 5.88
CA ARG A 6 -35.91 -6.95 7.30
C ARG A 6 -34.75 -6.17 7.92
N LEU A 7 -33.53 -6.33 7.41
CA LEU A 7 -32.37 -5.54 7.82
C LEU A 7 -32.39 -4.13 7.23
N LEU A 8 -32.91 -3.96 6.01
CA LEU A 8 -33.14 -2.65 5.41
C LEU A 8 -34.26 -1.87 6.11
N LEU A 9 -35.39 -2.50 6.45
CA LEU A 9 -36.50 -1.81 7.13
C LEU A 9 -36.23 -1.39 8.59
N ALA A 10 -35.22 -1.97 9.26
CA ALA A 10 -34.86 -1.62 10.64
C ALA A 10 -33.86 -0.45 10.72
N ALA A 11 -33.21 -0.07 9.60
CA ALA A 11 -32.24 1.02 9.57
C ALA A 11 -32.87 2.40 9.33
N GLU A 12 -34.15 2.47 8.92
CA GLU A 12 -34.82 3.74 8.58
C GLU A 12 -35.63 4.39 9.72
N VAL A 13 -35.71 3.76 10.90
CA VAL A 13 -36.43 4.28 12.08
C VAL A 13 -35.49 4.69 13.21
N VAL A 14 -34.27 5.09 12.85
CA VAL A 14 -33.46 5.99 13.70
C VAL A 14 -33.32 7.30 12.94
N ARG A 15 -34.46 7.87 12.53
CA ARG A 15 -34.53 9.32 12.46
C ARG A 15 -34.53 9.78 13.90
N ILE A 16 -33.32 10.07 14.39
CA ILE A 16 -33.13 10.97 15.51
C ILE A 16 -34.04 12.15 15.17
N LEU A 17 -35.11 12.35 15.92
CA LEU A 17 -35.72 13.66 15.98
C LEU A 17 -34.57 14.53 16.47
N GLU A 18 -33.95 15.27 15.55
CA GLU A 18 -32.88 16.21 15.82
C GLU A 18 -33.51 17.39 16.55
N ALA A 19 -33.96 17.11 17.77
CA ALA A 19 -34.14 18.11 18.79
C ALA A 19 -32.84 18.91 18.80
N PHE A 20 -32.96 20.21 18.57
CA PHE A 20 -31.79 21.08 18.60
C PHE A 20 -31.13 20.98 19.98
N PRO A 21 -29.81 21.21 20.10
CA PRO A 21 -29.03 20.84 21.28
C PRO A 21 -29.48 21.41 22.64
N CYS A 22 -30.44 22.36 22.65
CA CYS A 22 -30.98 23.01 23.84
C CYS A 22 -32.49 22.74 24.11
N GLU A 23 -33.18 21.91 23.33
CA GLU A 23 -34.66 21.82 23.43
C GLU A 23 -35.12 21.33 24.82
N VAL A 24 -34.41 20.35 25.38
CA VAL A 24 -34.71 19.76 26.69
C VAL A 24 -34.42 20.77 27.81
N GLU A 25 -33.33 21.51 27.69
CA GLU A 25 -32.91 22.53 28.65
C GLU A 25 -33.85 23.72 28.64
N ILE A 26 -34.27 24.20 27.46
CA ILE A 26 -35.21 25.31 27.32
C ILE A 26 -36.57 24.95 27.91
N SER A 27 -37.11 23.78 27.56
CA SER A 27 -38.45 23.35 28.02
C SER A 27 -38.53 23.10 29.52
N THR A 28 -37.39 22.90 30.20
CA THR A 28 -37.33 22.66 31.65
C THR A 28 -36.94 23.90 32.44
N ALA A 29 -35.96 24.67 31.97
CA ALA A 29 -35.45 25.84 32.68
C ALA A 29 -36.31 27.10 32.43
N CYS A 30 -36.71 27.34 31.17
CA CYS A 30 -37.27 28.63 30.73
C CYS A 30 -38.44 28.44 29.73
N PRO A 31 -39.51 27.69 30.06
CA PRO A 31 -40.59 27.40 29.12
C PRO A 31 -41.41 28.64 28.72
N ASP A 32 -41.50 29.63 29.60
CA ASP A 32 -42.33 30.83 29.41
C ASP A 32 -41.54 32.03 28.84
N SER A 33 -40.21 31.92 28.69
CA SER A 33 -39.37 33.01 28.17
C SER A 33 -39.51 33.16 26.65
N PRO A 34 -39.57 34.39 26.11
CA PRO A 34 -39.58 34.59 24.67
C PRO A 34 -38.24 34.16 24.06
N LYS A 35 -38.26 33.70 22.81
CA LYS A 35 -37.09 33.10 22.14
C LYS A 35 -35.85 34.01 22.11
N SER A 36 -36.05 35.32 22.01
CA SER A 36 -34.99 36.32 22.03
C SER A 36 -34.30 36.46 23.40
N GLU A 37 -35.00 36.15 24.49
CA GLU A 37 -34.49 36.27 25.87
C GLU A 37 -34.06 34.93 26.48
N LEU A 38 -34.25 33.81 25.76
CA LEU A 38 -33.86 32.48 26.22
C LEU A 38 -32.37 32.39 26.57
N ALA A 39 -31.52 33.08 25.82
CA ALA A 39 -30.09 33.11 26.11
C ALA A 39 -29.78 33.72 27.48
N ASP A 40 -30.53 34.74 27.90
CA ASP A 40 -30.31 35.43 29.16
C ASP A 40 -30.93 34.65 30.33
N CYS A 41 -32.09 34.02 30.11
CA CYS A 41 -32.69 33.11 31.09
C CYS A 41 -31.78 31.90 31.35
N LEU A 42 -31.29 31.24 30.30
CA LEU A 42 -30.42 30.07 30.45
C LEU A 42 -29.07 30.41 31.13
N LYS A 43 -28.52 31.62 30.92
CA LYS A 43 -27.28 32.06 31.58
C LYS A 43 -27.44 32.29 33.09
N ASP A 44 -28.65 32.56 33.57
CA ASP A 44 -28.91 32.88 34.97
C ASP A 44 -29.70 31.76 35.67
N PRO A 45 -29.02 30.89 36.45
CA PRO A 45 -29.68 29.80 37.17
C PRO A 45 -30.76 30.24 38.15
N SER A 46 -30.77 31.53 38.55
CA SER A 46 -31.80 32.06 39.44
C SER A 46 -33.14 32.31 38.72
N GLN A 47 -33.12 32.38 37.39
CA GLN A 47 -34.32 32.53 36.56
C GLN A 47 -34.89 31.19 36.10
N HIS A 48 -34.18 30.09 36.35
CA HIS A 48 -34.65 28.76 35.96
C HIS A 48 -35.83 28.33 36.85
N GLU A 49 -36.93 27.92 36.23
CA GLU A 49 -38.08 27.35 36.94
C GLU A 49 -37.72 26.04 37.64
N THR A 50 -36.92 25.21 36.96
CA THR A 50 -36.34 23.99 37.50
C THR A 50 -34.83 24.02 37.40
N PRO A 51 -34.08 23.61 38.45
CA PRO A 51 -32.62 23.55 38.37
C PRO A 51 -32.19 22.54 37.31
N THR A 52 -31.74 23.04 36.16
CA THR A 52 -31.31 22.22 35.02
C THR A 52 -29.81 22.37 34.80
N ASP A 53 -29.14 21.25 34.56
CA ASP A 53 -27.73 21.25 34.17
C ASP A 53 -27.63 21.43 32.65
N ILE A 54 -26.92 22.47 32.21
CA ILE A 54 -26.84 22.84 30.79
C ILE A 54 -25.77 21.99 30.13
N SER A 55 -26.14 21.25 29.09
CA SER A 55 -25.18 20.46 28.32
C SER A 55 -24.13 21.35 27.63
N SER A 56 -22.95 20.79 27.34
CA SER A 56 -21.92 21.51 26.60
C SER A 56 -22.42 21.91 25.21
N GLU A 57 -23.14 21.01 24.53
CA GLU A 57 -23.70 21.28 23.20
C GLU A 57 -24.72 22.44 23.24
N CYS A 58 -25.55 22.50 24.30
CA CYS A 58 -26.44 23.64 24.48
C CYS A 58 -25.68 24.94 24.77
N THR A 59 -24.61 24.88 25.57
CA THR A 59 -23.75 26.04 25.84
C THR A 59 -23.14 26.60 24.55
N ASP A 60 -22.70 25.72 23.66
CA ASP A 60 -22.10 26.08 22.38
C ASP A 60 -23.16 26.71 21.45
N PHE A 61 -24.37 26.17 21.43
CA PHE A 61 -25.49 26.71 20.67
C PHE A 61 -25.98 28.07 21.21
N MET A 62 -25.99 28.26 22.54
CA MET A 62 -26.26 29.56 23.16
C MET A 62 -25.19 30.59 22.78
N ALA A 63 -23.91 30.21 22.80
CA ALA A 63 -22.82 31.07 22.38
C ALA A 63 -22.99 31.52 20.92
N LEU A 64 -23.41 30.60 20.04
CA LEU A 64 -23.71 30.92 18.65
C LEU A 64 -24.88 31.90 18.51
N ASN A 65 -26.04 31.63 19.12
CA ASN A 65 -27.21 32.51 19.02
C ASN A 65 -26.91 33.92 19.58
N THR A 66 -26.09 34.02 20.63
CA THR A 66 -25.69 35.33 21.20
C THR A 66 -24.61 36.07 20.41
N ALA A 67 -23.80 35.35 19.64
CA ALA A 67 -22.78 35.94 18.78
C ALA A 67 -23.37 36.40 17.43
N CYS A 68 -24.36 35.67 16.93
CA CYS A 68 -24.99 35.84 15.61
C CYS A 68 -26.39 36.49 15.68
N VAL A 69 -26.68 37.32 16.70
CA VAL A 69 -28.03 37.88 16.89
C VAL A 69 -28.48 38.68 15.67
N GLU A 70 -27.62 39.56 15.18
CA GLU A 70 -27.93 40.46 14.05
C GLU A 70 -28.16 39.67 12.76
N GLU A 71 -27.39 38.61 12.53
CA GLU A 71 -27.53 37.74 11.37
C GLU A 71 -28.77 36.86 11.45
N ILE A 72 -29.14 36.37 12.64
CA ILE A 72 -30.37 35.58 12.80
C ILE A 72 -31.60 36.44 12.53
N GLU A 73 -31.62 37.70 13.00
CA GLU A 73 -32.71 38.64 12.73
C GLU A 73 -32.82 38.97 11.23
N GLN A 74 -31.68 39.19 10.56
CA GLN A 74 -31.67 39.65 9.16
C GLN A 74 -31.79 38.52 8.14
N LEU A 75 -31.16 37.37 8.40
CA LEU A 75 -30.96 36.30 7.42
C LEU A 75 -31.82 35.06 7.72
N CYS A 76 -32.23 34.87 8.98
CA CYS A 76 -32.93 33.66 9.44
C CYS A 76 -34.32 33.96 10.04
N ASP A 77 -34.98 35.04 9.60
CA ASP A 77 -36.37 35.38 9.94
C ASP A 77 -36.65 35.43 11.46
N GLU A 78 -35.70 35.91 12.27
CA GLU A 78 -35.80 35.97 13.74
C GLU A 78 -36.03 34.59 14.41
N GLU A 79 -35.66 33.49 13.74
CA GLU A 79 -35.76 32.14 14.28
C GLU A 79 -34.63 31.84 15.29
N PHE A 80 -34.68 32.49 16.46
CA PHE A 80 -33.79 32.19 17.59
C PHE A 80 -34.11 30.81 18.20
N PHE A 81 -33.07 30.05 18.56
CA PHE A 81 -33.19 28.74 19.19
C PHE A 81 -34.14 27.77 18.47
N ALA A 82 -34.13 27.78 17.14
CA ALA A 82 -34.91 26.86 16.31
C ALA A 82 -34.01 25.79 15.67
N GLU A 83 -34.62 24.69 15.25
CA GLU A 83 -33.94 23.62 14.50
C GLU A 83 -33.28 24.16 13.20
N ASN A 84 -33.90 25.17 12.59
CA ASN A 84 -33.44 25.75 11.33
C ASN A 84 -32.33 26.81 11.47
N THR A 85 -32.06 27.32 12.68
CA THR A 85 -31.08 28.40 12.87
C THR A 85 -29.67 27.96 12.43
N MET A 86 -29.28 26.73 12.79
CA MET A 86 -27.99 26.15 12.39
C MET A 86 -27.87 25.97 10.87
N PRO A 87 -28.78 25.23 10.18
CA PRO A 87 -28.76 25.13 8.72
C PRO A 87 -28.82 26.47 7.99
N CYS A 88 -29.59 27.43 8.52
CA CYS A 88 -29.68 28.78 7.95
C CYS A 88 -28.32 29.48 7.97
N LEU A 89 -27.67 29.59 9.13
CA LEU A 89 -26.36 30.22 9.26
C LEU A 89 -25.29 29.52 8.40
N VAL A 90 -25.31 28.18 8.33
CA VAL A 90 -24.39 27.41 7.47
C VAL A 90 -24.57 27.73 5.99
N LYS A 91 -25.81 27.88 5.54
CA LYS A 91 -26.11 28.25 4.15
C LYS A 91 -25.50 29.61 3.79
N TYR A 92 -25.59 30.59 4.70
CA TYR A 92 -25.06 31.93 4.48
C TYR A 92 -23.53 32.00 4.60
N ARG A 93 -22.92 31.15 5.44
CA ARG A 93 -21.46 31.00 5.49
C ARG A 93 -20.86 30.58 4.14
N ALA A 94 -21.60 29.80 3.35
CA ALA A 94 -21.16 29.32 2.04
C ALA A 94 -21.42 30.30 0.89
N SER A 95 -22.29 31.30 1.07
CA SER A 95 -22.70 32.22 0.00
C SER A 95 -21.86 33.49 -0.11
N ASP A 96 -20.74 33.58 0.61
CA ASP A 96 -19.87 34.79 0.71
C ASP A 96 -20.64 36.06 1.12
N GLU A 97 -21.83 35.93 1.69
CA GLU A 97 -22.55 37.06 2.27
C GLU A 97 -21.86 37.45 3.58
N GLU A 98 -21.72 38.76 3.84
CA GLU A 98 -20.97 39.29 4.97
C GLU A 98 -21.66 38.97 6.30
N ILE A 99 -21.44 37.77 6.83
CA ILE A 99 -21.64 37.43 8.25
C ILE A 99 -20.60 38.20 9.06
N SER A 100 -20.96 38.76 10.22
CA SER A 100 -19.99 39.47 11.05
C SER A 100 -18.84 38.56 11.48
N ASP A 101 -17.63 39.13 11.60
CA ASP A 101 -16.44 38.42 12.09
C ASP A 101 -16.69 37.71 13.44
N LYS A 102 -17.55 38.30 14.27
CA LYS A 102 -17.93 37.74 15.57
C LYS A 102 -18.71 36.44 15.39
N CYS A 103 -19.76 36.45 14.57
CA CYS A 103 -20.55 35.27 14.27
C CYS A 103 -19.69 34.18 13.59
N GLN A 104 -18.86 34.58 12.62
CA GLN A 104 -17.96 33.68 11.89
C GLN A 104 -16.97 32.95 12.82
N SER A 105 -16.39 33.66 13.79
CA SER A 105 -15.44 33.07 14.75
C SER A 105 -16.09 31.99 15.63
N VAL A 106 -17.33 32.20 16.07
CA VAL A 106 -18.07 31.23 16.89
C VAL A 106 -18.55 30.06 16.04
N MET A 107 -19.00 30.32 14.81
CA MET A 107 -19.35 29.27 13.85
C MET A 107 -18.17 28.34 13.53
N GLN A 108 -16.95 28.86 13.40
CA GLN A 108 -15.78 28.03 13.14
C GLN A 108 -15.49 27.05 14.27
N TRP A 109 -15.81 27.42 15.51
CA TRP A 109 -15.64 26.56 16.67
C TRP A 109 -16.81 25.59 16.88
N ALA A 110 -18.05 26.05 16.66
CA ALA A 110 -19.25 25.25 16.89
C ALA A 110 -19.56 24.24 15.78
N LEU A 111 -19.12 24.50 14.54
CA LEU A 111 -19.27 23.57 13.44
C LEU A 111 -18.03 22.67 13.34
N PRO A 112 -18.19 21.34 13.17
CA PRO A 112 -17.08 20.48 12.77
C PRO A 112 -16.41 21.12 11.56
N GLU A 113 -15.08 21.28 11.62
CA GLU A 113 -14.34 21.71 10.43
C GLU A 113 -14.76 20.77 9.30
N PRO A 114 -15.20 21.30 8.13
CA PRO A 114 -15.45 20.44 7.00
C PRO A 114 -14.13 19.72 6.78
N GLU A 115 -14.09 18.40 7.06
CA GLU A 115 -12.93 17.58 6.80
C GLU A 115 -12.55 17.90 5.37
N GLU A 116 -11.38 18.53 5.18
CA GLU A 116 -10.93 19.01 3.87
C GLU A 116 -11.26 17.89 2.89
N GLU A 117 -12.20 18.14 1.96
CA GLU A 117 -12.65 17.12 1.02
C GLU A 117 -11.39 16.63 0.29
N GLU A 118 -10.84 15.51 0.77
CA GLU A 118 -9.78 14.77 0.11
C GLU A 118 -10.37 14.46 -1.24
N SER A 119 -9.97 15.27 -2.22
CA SER A 119 -10.54 15.32 -3.55
C SER A 119 -10.82 13.90 -4.04
N VAL A 120 -12.10 13.54 -4.08
CA VAL A 120 -12.57 12.21 -4.46
C VAL A 120 -12.28 12.05 -5.95
N THR A 121 -11.09 11.58 -6.26
CA THR A 121 -10.65 11.30 -7.63
C THR A 121 -10.99 9.84 -7.97
N ASP A 122 -11.94 9.69 -8.89
CA ASP A 122 -12.45 8.46 -9.54
C ASP A 122 -13.80 7.94 -8.98
N GLU A 123 -14.71 7.55 -9.88
CA GLU A 123 -16.13 7.19 -9.67
C GLU A 123 -16.36 6.02 -8.68
N LEU A 124 -15.27 5.41 -8.19
CA LEU A 124 -15.27 4.32 -7.23
C LEU A 124 -14.96 4.75 -5.78
N GLY A 125 -14.69 6.03 -5.53
CA GLY A 125 -14.55 6.58 -4.17
C GLY A 125 -13.42 5.95 -3.34
N MET A 126 -12.32 5.53 -3.98
CA MET A 126 -11.13 5.06 -3.26
C MET A 126 -10.05 6.14 -3.32
N SER A 127 -9.40 6.40 -2.18
CA SER A 127 -8.28 7.33 -2.11
C SER A 127 -7.09 6.82 -2.95
N GLU A 128 -6.23 7.74 -3.44
CA GLU A 128 -5.02 7.37 -4.18
C GLU A 128 -4.11 6.43 -3.35
N LYS A 129 -4.13 6.60 -2.02
CA LYS A 129 -3.44 5.75 -1.05
C LYS A 129 -3.99 4.33 -1.03
N ASP A 130 -5.31 4.17 -1.03
CA ASP A 130 -5.95 2.85 -1.10
C ASP A 130 -5.63 2.13 -2.42
N ARG A 131 -5.49 2.90 -3.51
CA ARG A 131 -5.13 2.36 -4.82
C ARG A 131 -3.72 1.78 -4.81
N GLN A 132 -2.75 2.51 -4.25
CA GLN A 132 -1.37 2.06 -4.10
C GLN A 132 -1.29 0.81 -3.21
N GLU A 133 -1.95 0.82 -2.04
CA GLU A 133 -1.96 -0.34 -1.14
C GLU A 133 -2.56 -1.58 -1.81
N LYS A 134 -3.63 -1.39 -2.60
CA LYS A 134 -4.27 -2.48 -3.35
C LYS A 134 -3.39 -3.01 -4.48
N GLU A 135 -2.63 -2.17 -5.15
CA GLU A 135 -1.66 -2.57 -6.17
C GLU A 135 -0.50 -3.35 -5.56
N GLU A 136 0.09 -2.86 -4.47
CA GLU A 136 1.14 -3.57 -3.73
C GLU A 136 0.65 -4.93 -3.22
N TRP A 137 -0.59 -5.00 -2.73
CA TRP A 137 -1.20 -6.25 -2.30
C TRP A 137 -1.38 -7.24 -3.46
N ARG A 138 -1.84 -6.76 -4.63
CA ARG A 138 -1.96 -7.58 -5.85
C ARG A 138 -0.60 -8.08 -6.32
N GLU A 139 0.41 -7.24 -6.30
CA GLU A 139 1.77 -7.59 -6.69
C GLU A 139 2.38 -8.61 -5.74
N LYS A 140 2.23 -8.42 -4.42
CA LYS A 140 2.72 -9.36 -3.41
C LYS A 140 2.09 -10.74 -3.57
N ARG A 141 0.79 -10.81 -3.87
CA ARG A 141 0.10 -12.10 -4.17
C ARG A 141 0.54 -12.69 -5.49
N ARG A 142 0.78 -11.88 -6.53
CA ARG A 142 1.32 -12.36 -7.81
C ARG A 142 2.71 -12.97 -7.61
N LYS A 143 3.64 -12.25 -6.98
CA LYS A 143 4.99 -12.73 -6.63
C LYS A 143 4.94 -14.01 -5.80
N GLY A 144 4.06 -14.09 -4.79
CA GLY A 144 3.91 -15.31 -3.98
C GLY A 144 3.44 -16.53 -4.78
N ARG A 145 2.60 -16.34 -5.81
CA ARG A 145 2.18 -17.43 -6.71
C ARG A 145 3.30 -17.83 -7.67
N GLU A 146 4.01 -16.88 -8.24
CA GLU A 146 5.13 -17.13 -9.17
C GLU A 146 6.26 -17.90 -8.48
N ASP A 147 6.64 -17.48 -7.26
CA ASP A 147 7.66 -18.15 -6.44
C ASP A 147 7.25 -19.59 -6.06
N ALA A 148 5.97 -19.83 -5.76
CA ALA A 148 5.45 -21.18 -5.55
C ALA A 148 5.54 -22.06 -6.82
N ILE A 149 5.21 -21.50 -7.99
CA ILE A 149 5.31 -22.19 -9.27
C ILE A 149 6.77 -22.49 -9.62
N GLU A 150 7.68 -21.54 -9.40
CA GLU A 150 9.11 -21.72 -9.67
C GLU A 150 9.70 -22.84 -8.80
N ARG A 151 9.37 -22.86 -7.51
CA ARG A 151 9.78 -23.96 -6.61
C ARG A 151 9.27 -25.32 -7.06
N MET A 152 8.06 -25.41 -7.62
CA MET A 152 7.52 -26.66 -8.17
C MET A 152 8.28 -27.08 -9.43
N LYS A 153 8.53 -26.13 -10.34
CA LYS A 153 9.30 -26.40 -11.57
C LYS A 153 10.72 -26.86 -11.29
N MET A 154 11.41 -26.26 -10.31
CA MET A 154 12.75 -26.70 -9.92
C MET A 154 12.73 -28.13 -9.36
N LYS A 155 11.77 -28.47 -8.49
CA LYS A 155 11.61 -29.83 -7.95
C LYS A 155 11.30 -30.85 -9.03
N GLU A 156 10.46 -30.51 -10.00
CA GLU A 156 10.15 -31.37 -11.14
C GLU A 156 11.37 -31.57 -12.05
N ALA A 157 12.16 -30.53 -12.29
CA ALA A 157 13.41 -30.61 -13.04
C ALA A 157 14.44 -31.52 -12.35
N ASP A 158 14.60 -31.38 -11.03
CA ASP A 158 15.50 -32.23 -10.25
C ASP A 158 15.03 -33.69 -10.21
N ALA A 159 13.72 -33.92 -10.02
CA ALA A 159 13.14 -35.26 -10.05
C ALA A 159 13.31 -35.93 -11.43
N LYS A 160 13.13 -35.16 -12.51
CA LYS A 160 13.34 -35.65 -13.88
C LYS A 160 14.82 -36.00 -14.12
N LYS A 161 15.74 -35.13 -13.70
CA LYS A 161 17.19 -35.36 -13.83
C LYS A 161 17.66 -36.57 -13.03
N GLU A 162 17.12 -36.78 -11.83
CA GLU A 162 17.39 -37.98 -11.03
C GLU A 162 16.85 -39.25 -11.70
N LYS A 163 15.65 -39.18 -12.29
CA LYS A 163 15.06 -40.30 -13.04
C LYS A 163 15.89 -40.66 -14.28
N GLU A 164 16.28 -39.66 -15.07
CA GLU A 164 17.17 -39.84 -16.24
C GLU A 164 18.53 -40.41 -15.83
N ARG A 165 19.11 -39.98 -14.68
CA ARG A 165 20.36 -40.55 -14.19
C ARG A 165 20.21 -42.03 -13.84
N ARG A 166 19.14 -42.40 -13.14
CA ARG A 166 18.87 -43.81 -12.78
C ARG A 166 18.58 -44.67 -14.00
N GLU A 167 17.85 -44.17 -14.98
CA GLU A 167 17.60 -44.88 -16.24
C GLU A 167 18.90 -45.07 -17.03
N LEU A 168 19.79 -44.09 -17.04
CA LEU A 168 21.10 -44.21 -17.68
C LEU A 168 22.02 -45.20 -16.94
N GLU A 169 21.97 -45.24 -15.61
CA GLU A 169 22.69 -46.23 -14.79
C GLU A 169 22.18 -47.65 -15.07
N LYS A 170 20.86 -47.84 -15.12
CA LYS A 170 20.27 -49.14 -15.51
C LYS A 170 20.64 -49.53 -16.94
N PHE A 171 20.62 -48.58 -17.87
CA PHE A 171 21.01 -48.83 -19.26
C PHE A 171 22.46 -49.27 -19.38
N LYS A 172 23.37 -48.68 -18.59
CA LYS A 172 24.78 -49.11 -18.51
C LYS A 172 24.93 -50.54 -17.99
N GLU A 173 24.12 -50.92 -17.00
CA GLU A 173 24.17 -52.24 -16.37
C GLU A 173 23.56 -53.32 -17.29
N GLU A 174 22.42 -53.03 -17.91
CA GLU A 174 21.70 -53.97 -18.77
C GLU A 174 22.37 -54.16 -20.14
N ASN A 175 22.94 -53.10 -20.73
CA ASN A 175 23.47 -53.11 -22.11
C ASN A 175 24.78 -52.28 -22.24
N PRO A 176 25.94 -52.79 -21.79
CA PRO A 176 27.20 -52.05 -21.82
C PRO A 176 27.70 -51.75 -23.24
N GLU A 177 27.47 -52.63 -24.23
CA GLU A 177 27.87 -52.41 -25.63
C GLU A 177 27.11 -51.24 -26.26
N ALA A 178 25.78 -51.21 -26.11
CA ALA A 178 24.95 -50.13 -26.62
C ALA A 178 25.29 -48.77 -25.97
N TYR A 179 25.72 -48.76 -24.70
CA TYR A 179 26.20 -47.56 -24.04
C TYR A 179 27.55 -47.07 -24.62
N ALA A 180 28.46 -47.98 -24.97
CA ALA A 180 29.72 -47.63 -25.61
C ALA A 180 29.49 -47.02 -27.01
N ASP A 181 28.58 -47.60 -27.80
CA ASP A 181 28.19 -47.07 -29.10
C ASP A 181 27.55 -45.68 -28.98
N MET A 182 26.67 -45.47 -27.98
CA MET A 182 26.10 -44.16 -27.70
C MET A 182 27.20 -43.12 -27.37
N GLN A 183 28.23 -43.49 -26.61
CA GLN A 183 29.35 -42.58 -26.34
C GLN A 183 30.18 -42.29 -27.60
N ALA A 184 30.44 -43.30 -28.42
CA ALA A 184 31.15 -43.11 -29.69
C ALA A 184 30.40 -42.16 -30.62
N GLN A 185 29.07 -42.31 -30.72
CA GLN A 185 28.21 -41.42 -31.50
C GLN A 185 28.22 -39.99 -30.96
N LYS A 186 28.09 -39.77 -29.64
CA LYS A 186 28.19 -38.43 -29.04
C LYS A 186 29.50 -37.74 -29.37
N LYS A 187 30.62 -38.47 -29.34
CA LYS A 187 31.95 -37.94 -29.65
C LYS A 187 32.08 -37.57 -31.13
N GLU A 188 31.49 -38.36 -32.02
CA GLU A 188 31.44 -38.06 -33.45
C GLU A 188 30.59 -36.82 -33.73
N ASP A 189 29.41 -36.72 -33.11
CA ASP A 189 28.53 -35.56 -33.23
C ASP A 189 29.19 -34.29 -32.70
N GLU A 190 29.92 -34.36 -31.56
CA GLU A 190 30.71 -33.25 -31.04
C GLU A 190 31.81 -32.81 -32.02
N ARG A 191 32.47 -33.76 -32.69
CA ARG A 191 33.48 -33.46 -33.72
C ARG A 191 32.84 -32.74 -34.90
N GLN A 192 31.72 -33.24 -35.40
CA GLN A 192 30.98 -32.62 -36.51
C GLN A 192 30.47 -31.22 -36.13
N ALA A 193 29.91 -31.05 -34.93
CA ALA A 193 29.46 -29.75 -34.43
C ALA A 193 30.62 -28.76 -34.26
N ALA A 194 31.79 -29.22 -33.79
CA ALA A 194 32.99 -28.39 -33.71
C ALA A 194 33.49 -27.95 -35.09
N GLU A 195 33.45 -28.85 -36.08
CA GLU A 195 33.77 -28.52 -37.47
C GLU A 195 32.78 -27.53 -38.09
N GLN A 196 31.47 -27.72 -37.87
CA GLN A 196 30.44 -26.78 -38.32
C GLN A 196 30.63 -25.41 -37.69
N LYS A 197 30.83 -25.35 -36.37
CA LYS A 197 31.10 -24.10 -35.66
C LYS A 197 32.38 -23.42 -36.16
N LYS A 198 33.39 -24.19 -36.56
CA LYS A 198 34.59 -23.67 -37.22
C LYS A 198 34.26 -23.08 -38.59
N ARG A 199 33.45 -23.75 -39.41
CA ARG A 199 32.98 -23.25 -40.71
C ARG A 199 32.17 -21.97 -40.56
N GLU A 200 31.23 -21.92 -39.62
CA GLU A 200 30.42 -20.72 -39.34
C GLU A 200 31.28 -19.54 -38.91
N ARG A 201 32.30 -19.76 -38.06
CA ARG A 201 33.24 -18.70 -37.67
C ARG A 201 34.01 -18.17 -38.88
N LEU A 202 34.44 -19.06 -39.79
CA LEU A 202 35.11 -18.66 -41.03
C LEU A 202 34.18 -17.89 -41.97
N LEU A 203 32.94 -18.35 -42.14
CA LEU A 203 31.94 -17.66 -42.95
C LEU A 203 31.57 -16.31 -42.37
N LYS A 204 31.37 -16.21 -41.05
CA LYS A 204 31.09 -14.95 -40.35
C LYS A 204 32.25 -13.97 -40.51
N ALA A 205 33.49 -14.44 -40.36
CA ALA A 205 34.67 -13.61 -40.60
C ALA A 205 34.79 -13.17 -42.06
N ALA A 206 34.48 -14.04 -43.02
CA ALA A 206 34.47 -13.70 -44.45
C ALA A 206 33.37 -12.67 -44.77
N TRP A 207 32.18 -12.82 -44.18
CA TRP A 207 31.08 -11.87 -44.32
C TRP A 207 31.43 -10.52 -43.73
N GLU A 208 32.08 -10.48 -42.57
CA GLU A 208 32.56 -9.23 -41.96
C GLU A 208 33.59 -8.53 -42.86
N ARG A 209 34.55 -9.27 -43.43
CA ARG A 209 35.51 -8.72 -44.41
C ARG A 209 34.80 -8.12 -45.61
N LYS A 210 33.82 -8.83 -46.17
CA LYS A 210 33.02 -8.35 -47.31
C LYS A 210 32.27 -7.05 -46.94
N ARG A 211 31.67 -7.02 -45.76
CA ARG A 211 30.95 -5.85 -45.25
C ARG A 211 31.86 -4.62 -45.09
N ARG A 212 33.11 -4.81 -44.62
CA ARG A 212 34.10 -3.70 -44.52
C ARG A 212 34.50 -3.17 -45.88
N ILE A 213 34.77 -4.06 -46.85
CA ILE A 213 35.07 -3.68 -48.24
C ILE A 213 33.93 -2.88 -48.86
N GLU A 214 32.68 -3.32 -48.66
CA GLU A 214 31.48 -2.63 -49.17
C GLU A 214 31.26 -1.25 -48.51
N ALA A 215 31.69 -1.08 -47.26
CA ALA A 215 31.66 0.20 -46.56
C ALA A 215 32.79 1.18 -47.00
N GLY A 216 33.66 0.78 -47.93
CA GLY A 216 34.78 1.60 -48.39
C GLY A 216 35.95 1.68 -47.42
N GLU A 217 35.96 0.82 -46.39
CA GLU A 217 37.06 0.70 -45.44
C GLU A 217 38.08 -0.31 -46.00
N ASP A 218 39.30 0.16 -46.27
CA ASP A 218 40.36 -0.67 -46.85
C ASP A 218 40.73 -1.80 -45.87
N PRO A 219 40.44 -3.08 -46.18
CA PRO A 219 40.65 -4.20 -45.28
C PRO A 219 42.13 -4.44 -44.94
N ASP A 220 43.05 -3.87 -45.72
CA ASP A 220 44.49 -4.03 -45.55
C ASP A 220 45.15 -2.83 -44.86
N ALA A 221 44.44 -1.71 -44.67
CA ALA A 221 45.00 -0.49 -44.06
C ALA A 221 45.23 -0.60 -42.54
N GLU A 222 44.58 -1.54 -41.84
CA GLU A 222 44.78 -1.78 -40.39
C GLU A 222 45.56 -3.06 -40.04
N THR A 223 45.91 -3.91 -41.00
CA THR A 223 46.69 -5.13 -40.72
C THR A 223 48.19 -4.86 -40.82
N GLY A 224 48.68 -3.83 -40.11
CA GLY A 224 50.08 -3.84 -39.70
C GLY A 224 50.34 -5.17 -38.94
N PRO A 225 51.51 -5.82 -39.09
CA PRO A 225 51.78 -7.09 -38.42
C PRO A 225 51.49 -6.88 -36.95
N ALA A 226 50.42 -7.50 -36.45
CA ALA A 226 50.05 -7.42 -35.05
C ALA A 226 51.29 -7.92 -34.30
N GLN A 227 52.06 -6.98 -33.74
CA GLN A 227 53.23 -7.32 -32.95
C GLN A 227 52.73 -8.38 -31.96
N PRO A 228 53.35 -9.57 -31.91
CA PRO A 228 52.97 -10.57 -30.92
C PRO A 228 53.08 -9.86 -29.59
N SER A 229 51.94 -9.49 -29.01
CA SER A 229 51.92 -8.58 -27.87
C SER A 229 52.70 -9.28 -26.78
N ARG A 230 53.96 -8.86 -26.60
CA ARG A 230 54.89 -9.41 -25.62
C ARG A 230 54.13 -9.42 -24.32
N GLY A 231 53.94 -10.62 -23.78
CA GLY A 231 53.00 -10.91 -22.71
C GLY A 231 52.85 -9.73 -21.76
N LYS A 232 51.75 -9.00 -21.90
CA LYS A 232 51.19 -8.32 -20.74
C LYS A 232 50.92 -9.47 -19.79
N LYS A 233 51.82 -9.69 -18.83
CA LYS A 233 51.58 -10.48 -17.62
C LYS A 233 50.11 -10.27 -17.32
N ALA A 234 49.31 -11.32 -17.41
CA ALA A 234 47.89 -11.25 -17.13
C ALA A 234 47.80 -10.49 -15.80
N LYS A 235 47.45 -9.20 -15.87
CA LYS A 235 47.09 -8.46 -14.67
C LYS A 235 45.93 -9.29 -14.21
N ALA A 236 46.15 -10.06 -13.14
CA ALA A 236 45.17 -10.93 -12.53
C ALA A 236 43.86 -10.19 -12.68
N ALA A 237 42.98 -10.70 -13.54
CA ALA A 237 41.70 -10.06 -13.82
C ALA A 237 41.08 -10.02 -12.44
N GLY A 238 41.19 -8.86 -11.80
CA GLY A 238 40.82 -8.64 -10.42
C GLY A 238 39.36 -8.93 -10.45
N SER A 239 39.04 -10.15 -10.03
CA SER A 239 37.73 -10.72 -10.15
C SER A 239 36.83 -9.71 -9.48
N TRP A 240 36.03 -8.99 -10.26
CA TRP A 240 35.06 -8.04 -9.74
C TRP A 240 34.14 -8.73 -8.72
N TYR A 241 34.00 -10.06 -8.79
CA TYR A 241 33.40 -10.88 -7.75
C TYR A 241 34.12 -10.82 -6.39
N SER A 242 35.44 -10.66 -6.35
CA SER A 242 36.19 -10.43 -5.11
C SER A 242 35.87 -9.08 -4.48
N THR A 243 35.67 -8.04 -5.31
CA THR A 243 35.27 -6.71 -4.83
C THR A 243 33.82 -6.73 -4.35
N ILE A 244 32.93 -7.38 -5.10
CA ILE A 244 31.52 -7.55 -4.73
C ILE A 244 31.39 -8.41 -3.46
N ALA A 245 32.15 -9.50 -3.34
CA ALA A 245 32.15 -10.34 -2.15
C ALA A 245 32.64 -9.57 -0.91
N ALA A 246 33.67 -8.73 -1.05
CA ALA A 246 34.15 -7.88 0.04
C ALA A 246 33.08 -6.86 0.49
N VAL A 247 32.35 -6.25 -0.46
CA VAL A 247 31.26 -5.30 -0.15
C VAL A 247 30.10 -6.00 0.55
N ILE A 248 29.70 -7.20 0.10
CA ILE A 248 28.63 -7.97 0.74
C ILE A 248 29.01 -8.35 2.18
N ILE A 249 30.25 -8.79 2.41
CA ILE A 249 30.73 -9.14 3.75
C ILE A 249 30.72 -7.91 4.68
N LEU A 250 31.17 -6.75 4.19
CA LEU A 250 31.12 -5.51 4.97
C LEU A 250 29.69 -5.05 5.26
N ALA A 251 28.75 -5.21 4.31
CA ALA A 251 27.35 -4.88 4.52
C ALA A 251 26.68 -5.79 5.56
N VAL A 252 26.99 -7.10 5.54
CA VAL A 252 26.47 -8.06 6.54
C VAL A 252 27.04 -7.76 7.92
N LEU A 253 28.35 -7.50 8.03
CA LEU A 253 28.97 -7.16 9.32
C LEU A 253 28.48 -5.82 9.86
N GLY A 254 28.31 -4.82 9.01
CA GLY A 254 27.73 -3.52 9.37
C GLY A 254 26.27 -3.63 9.80
N GLY A 255 25.46 -4.43 9.11
CA GLY A 255 24.06 -4.68 9.46
C GLY A 255 23.88 -5.41 10.79
N ILE A 256 24.73 -6.40 11.08
CA ILE A 256 24.73 -7.08 12.38
C ILE A 256 25.17 -6.12 13.50
N GLY A 257 26.21 -5.30 13.26
CA GLY A 257 26.64 -4.27 14.21
C GLY A 257 25.54 -3.25 14.52
N TYR A 258 24.82 -2.78 13.49
CA TYR A 258 23.71 -1.85 13.64
C TYR A 258 22.52 -2.45 14.39
N MET A 259 22.17 -3.72 14.12
CA MET A 259 21.14 -4.46 14.87
C MET A 259 21.51 -4.67 16.35
N VAL A 260 22.79 -4.88 16.68
CA VAL A 260 23.22 -5.04 18.08
C VAL A 260 23.22 -3.70 18.82
N VAL A 261 23.62 -2.61 18.15
CA VAL A 261 23.65 -1.26 18.74
C VAL A 261 22.23 -0.69 18.92
N THR A 262 21.30 -0.99 18.01
CA THR A 262 19.92 -0.47 18.10
C THR A 262 18.96 -1.44 18.79
N GLY A 263 19.27 -2.74 18.84
CA GLY A 263 18.38 -3.80 19.37
C GLY A 263 18.44 -4.05 20.87
N THR A 264 19.29 -3.35 21.62
CA THR A 264 19.38 -3.50 23.09
C THR A 264 18.47 -2.53 23.88
N GLY A 265 17.66 -1.72 23.19
CA GLY A 265 16.83 -0.68 23.81
C GLY A 265 15.40 -1.04 24.22
N SER A 266 14.87 -2.24 23.92
CA SER A 266 13.47 -2.59 24.24
C SER A 266 13.35 -3.82 25.16
N LYS A 267 13.69 -3.61 26.44
CA LYS A 267 13.02 -4.27 27.57
C LYS A 267 11.89 -3.31 27.98
N GLY A 268 10.62 -3.66 28.11
CA GLY A 268 9.93 -4.92 28.00
C GLY A 268 8.55 -4.74 28.64
N ALA A 269 7.51 -5.32 28.06
CA ALA A 269 6.28 -5.73 28.74
C ALA A 269 5.33 -6.32 27.70
N SER A 270 5.15 -7.64 27.71
CA SER A 270 3.80 -8.24 27.70
C SER A 270 3.93 -9.75 27.73
N ALA A 271 3.47 -10.29 28.85
CA ALA A 271 3.22 -11.70 29.05
C ALA A 271 1.78 -12.01 28.61
N SER A 272 1.60 -12.96 27.70
CA SER A 272 0.47 -13.90 27.66
C SER A 272 0.82 -14.98 26.63
N GLY A 273 0.72 -16.29 26.87
CA GLY A 273 -0.09 -16.99 27.83
C GLY A 273 -1.30 -17.63 27.16
N SER A 274 -1.10 -18.56 26.23
CA SER A 274 -2.12 -19.50 25.72
C SER A 274 -1.40 -20.50 24.80
N GLY A 275 -1.49 -21.81 24.93
CA GLY A 275 -2.59 -22.60 25.47
C GLY A 275 -2.73 -23.81 24.54
N ARG A 276 -1.91 -24.82 24.81
CA ARG A 276 -1.75 -26.07 24.07
C ARG A 276 -3.05 -26.89 24.08
N GLY A 277 -3.67 -27.13 22.93
CA GLY A 277 -4.87 -27.98 22.79
C GLY A 277 -4.73 -29.02 21.69
N ARG A 278 -4.03 -30.13 21.96
CA ARG A 278 -3.85 -31.26 21.03
C ARG A 278 -4.95 -32.30 21.24
N GLY A 279 -6.05 -32.20 20.49
CA GLY A 279 -7.14 -33.17 20.50
C GLY A 279 -6.78 -34.47 19.79
N LYS A 280 -6.67 -35.56 20.56
CA LYS A 280 -6.54 -36.96 20.10
C LYS A 280 -7.95 -37.50 19.83
N LYS A 281 -8.37 -37.70 18.58
CA LYS A 281 -9.57 -38.50 18.26
C LYS A 281 -9.18 -39.98 18.24
N LYS A 282 -9.83 -40.77 19.10
CA LYS A 282 -9.82 -42.24 19.07
C LYS A 282 -10.92 -42.73 18.13
N ASN A 283 -10.57 -43.72 17.33
CA ASN A 283 -11.47 -44.55 16.54
C ASN A 283 -12.53 -45.25 17.40
N LYS A 284 -13.71 -45.43 16.82
CA LYS A 284 -14.56 -46.59 17.05
C LYS A 284 -15.15 -47.01 15.70
#